data_AF-A0A0S3PNA7-F1
#
_entry.id   AF-A0A0S3PNA7-F1
#
_cell.length_a   1.000
_cell.length_b   1.000
_cell.length_c   1.000
_cell.angle_alpha   90.00
_cell.angle_beta   90.00
_cell.angle_gamma   90.00
#
_symmetry.space_group_name_H-M   'P 1'
#
loop_
_entity.id
_entity.type
_entity.pdbx_description
1 polymer ?
#
loop_
_entity_poly.entity_id
_entity_poly.type
_entity_poly.pdbx_seq_one_letter_code
_entity_poly.pdbx_strand_id
1 'polypeptide(L)' 'MSMVHDELLKYLLAPEVSTLLHYVPDLRRKMLLATLWNTGARINEALALTRGDFSLAPPYPFVQLATLK' A
#
# COMPACT_ATOMS: atom_id res chain seq x y z
N MET A 1 -14.06 24.61 12.05
CA MET A 1 -13.75 24.11 10.69
C MET A 1 -13.79 22.58 10.69
N SER A 2 -14.97 21.94 10.81
CA SER A 2 -15.08 20.46 10.89
C SER A 2 -16.17 19.86 10.00
N MET A 3 -17.00 20.67 9.35
CA MET A 3 -18.22 20.18 8.67
C MET A 3 -17.99 19.78 7.20
N VAL A 4 -16.86 20.18 6.58
CA VAL A 4 -16.58 19.90 5.16
C VAL A 4 -15.88 18.54 4.95
N HIS A 5 -15.31 17.95 6.01
CA HIS A 5 -14.51 16.71 5.89
C HIS A 5 -15.34 15.42 5.92
N ASP A 6 -16.59 15.46 6.40
CA ASP A 6 -17.40 14.24 6.52
C ASP A 6 -18.01 13.79 5.19
N GLU A 7 -18.06 14.69 4.20
CA GLU A 7 -18.56 14.42 2.84
C GLU A 7 -17.45 13.99 1.85
N LEU A 8 -16.17 14.14 2.23
CA LEU A 8 -15.03 13.75 1.40
C LEU A 8 -14.58 12.32 1.71
N LEU A 9 -14.09 11.62 0.70
CA LEU A 9 -13.41 10.33 0.89
C LEU A 9 -12.23 10.49 1.87
N LYS A 10 -12.27 9.70 2.94
CA LYS A 10 -11.29 9.73 4.03
C LYS A 10 -10.04 8.99 3.59
N TYR A 11 -8.96 9.73 3.36
CA TYR A 11 -7.64 9.21 2.98
C TYR A 11 -6.59 9.61 4.01
N LEU A 12 -5.58 8.75 4.18
CA LEU A 12 -4.40 9.07 4.99
C LEU A 12 -3.45 9.94 4.18
N LEU A 13 -2.94 11.00 4.80
CA LEU A 13 -1.86 11.82 4.28
C LEU A 13 -0.50 11.11 4.47
N ALA A 14 0.50 11.49 3.68
CA ALA A 14 1.84 10.88 3.74
C ALA A 14 2.45 10.84 5.17
N PRO A 15 2.34 11.89 6.02
CA PRO A 15 2.82 11.83 7.40
C PRO A 15 2.05 10.81 8.27
N GLU A 16 0.75 10.66 8.04
CA GLU A 16 -0.09 9.72 8.77
C GLU A 16 0.26 8.27 8.38
N VAL A 17 0.54 8.02 7.10
CA VAL A 17 1.03 6.72 6.62
C VAL A 17 2.41 6.41 7.19
N SER A 18 3.32 7.38 7.22
CA SER A 18 4.64 7.20 7.85
C SER A 18 4.51 6.83 9.34
N THR A 19 3.60 7.50 10.04
CA THR A 19 3.28 7.22 11.46
C THR A 19 2.69 5.82 11.64
N LEU A 20 1.74 5.43 10.78
CA LEU A 20 1.17 4.08 10.76
C LEU A 20 2.27 3.01 10.59
N LEU A 21 3.18 3.20 9.64
CA LEU A 21 4.28 2.27 9.38
C LEU A 21 5.28 2.21 10.55
N HIS A 22 5.48 3.32 11.27
CA HIS A 22 6.32 3.35 12.47
C HIS A 22 5.76 2.47 13.60
N TYR A 23 4.45 2.51 13.83
CA TYR A 23 3.78 1.77 14.91
C TYR A 23 3.48 0.30 14.61
N VAL A 24 3.76 -0.19 13.39
CA VAL A 24 3.55 -1.60 13.03
C VAL A 24 4.86 -2.38 13.20
N PRO A 25 5.01 -3.17 14.29
CA PRO A 25 6.25 -3.92 14.54
C PRO A 25 6.38 -5.16 13.64
N ASP A 26 5.26 -5.75 13.24
CA ASP A 26 5.23 -6.94 12.41
C ASP A 26 5.64 -6.65 10.96
N LEU A 27 6.70 -7.30 10.49
CA LEU A 27 7.27 -7.05 9.17
C LEU A 27 6.30 -7.39 8.04
N ARG A 28 5.48 -8.44 8.19
CA ARG A 28 4.52 -8.86 7.17
C ARG A 28 3.41 -7.82 6.99
N ARG A 29 2.85 -7.30 8.09
CA ARG A 29 1.87 -6.21 8.07
C ARG A 29 2.48 -4.92 7.54
N LYS A 30 3.72 -4.61 7.94
CA LYS A 30 4.45 -3.44 7.44
C LYS A 30 4.66 -3.52 5.93
N MET A 31 5.06 -4.69 5.42
CA MET A 31 5.19 -4.93 3.98
C MET A 31 3.87 -4.69 3.26
N LEU A 32 2.76 -5.28 3.74
CA LEU A 32 1.45 -5.10 3.12
C LEU A 32 1.06 -3.63 3.03
N LEU A 33 1.19 -2.88 4.13
CA LEU A 33 0.88 -1.44 4.17
C LEU A 33 1.78 -0.63 3.24
N ALA A 34 3.08 -0.94 3.22
CA ALA A 34 4.02 -0.28 2.32
C ALA A 34 3.70 -0.59 0.84
N THR A 35 3.32 -1.82 0.51
CA THR A 35 2.91 -2.20 -0.85
C THR A 35 1.65 -1.43 -1.25
N LEU A 36 0.61 -1.40 -0.40
CA LEU A 36 -0.61 -0.64 -0.67
C LEU A 36 -0.34 0.85 -0.89
N TRP A 37 0.53 1.46 -0.07
CA TRP A 37 0.90 2.86 -0.22
C TRP A 37 1.65 3.15 -1.52
N ASN A 38 2.61 2.28 -1.90
CA ASN A 38 3.45 2.52 -3.07
C ASN A 38 2.76 2.20 -4.39
N THR A 39 1.73 1.34 -4.41
CA THR A 39 1.12 0.86 -5.67
C THR A 39 -0.36 1.23 -5.82
N GLY A 40 -1.05 1.57 -4.74
CA GLY A 40 -2.50 1.82 -4.77
C GLY A 40 -3.34 0.57 -5.09
N ALA A 41 -2.77 -0.63 -4.97
CA ALA A 41 -3.47 -1.88 -5.26
C ALA A 41 -4.71 -2.08 -4.37
N ARG A 42 -5.74 -2.76 -4.89
CA ARG A 42 -6.86 -3.21 -4.06
C ARG A 42 -6.36 -4.25 -3.06
N ILE A 43 -7.02 -4.35 -1.91
CA ILE A 43 -6.59 -5.29 -0.85
C ILE A 43 -6.48 -6.74 -1.34
N ASN A 44 -7.42 -7.20 -2.16
CA ASN A 44 -7.39 -8.57 -2.71
C ASN A 44 -6.25 -8.78 -3.70
N GLU A 45 -5.91 -7.77 -4.49
CA GLU A 45 -4.78 -7.82 -5.42
C GLU A 45 -3.47 -7.89 -4.63
N ALA A 46 -3.31 -7.05 -3.60
CA ALA A 46 -2.14 -7.04 -2.74
C ALA A 46 -1.96 -8.35 -1.96
N LEU A 47 -3.05 -8.98 -1.51
CA LEU A 47 -3.02 -10.27 -0.82
C LEU A 47 -2.71 -11.45 -1.74
N ALA A 48 -2.94 -11.33 -3.05
CA ALA A 48 -2.57 -12.33 -4.03
C ALA A 48 -1.09 -12.29 -4.43
N LEU A 49 -0.38 -11.21 -4.07
CA LEU A 49 1.04 -11.05 -4.40
C LEU A 49 1.91 -12.04 -3.61
N THR A 50 2.86 -12.60 -4.35
CA THR A 50 3.95 -13.43 -3.86
C THR A 50 5.28 -12.70 -4.04
N ARG A 51 6.36 -13.27 -3.51
CA ARG A 51 7.71 -12.71 -3.67
C ARG A 51 8.13 -12.56 -5.13
N GLY A 52 7.70 -13.49 -6.00
CA GLY A 52 8.09 -13.52 -7.41
C GLY A 52 7.51 -12.38 -8.24
N ASP A 53 6.48 -11.72 -7.72
CA ASP A 53 5.76 -10.65 -8.42
C ASP A 53 6.48 -9.29 -8.32
N PHE A 54 7.50 -9.18 -7.46
CA PHE A 54 8.24 -7.94 -7.23
C PHE A 54 9.58 -7.93 -7.98
N SER A 55 9.74 -6.95 -8.86
CA SER A 55 11.04 -6.56 -9.42
C SER A 55 11.53 -5.31 -8.70
N LEU A 56 12.53 -5.47 -7.83
CA LEU A 56 13.09 -4.36 -7.03
C LEU A 56 14.40 -3.81 -7.62
N ALA A 57 14.79 -4.28 -8.81
CA ALA A 57 16.00 -3.82 -9.46
C ALA A 57 15.83 -2.37 -10.00
N PRO A 58 16.89 -1.54 -9.97
CA PRO A 58 16.90 -0.23 -10.61
C PRO A 58 16.64 -0.32 -12.13
N PRO A 59 16.19 0.75 -12.81
CA PRO A 59 15.95 2.10 -12.27
C PRO A 59 14.57 2.30 -11.63
N TYR A 60 13.59 1.46 -11.97
CA TYR A 60 12.21 1.60 -11.50
C TYR A 60 11.69 0.25 -10.97
N PRO A 61 11.58 0.09 -9.65
CA PRO A 61 10.99 -1.10 -9.09
C PRO A 61 9.51 -1.16 -9.44
N PHE A 62 9.00 -2.36 -9.71
CA PHE A 62 7.59 -2.58 -10.02
C PHE A 62 7.09 -3.90 -9.45
N VAL A 63 5.75 -4.04 -9.41
CA VAL A 63 5.07 -5.28 -9.06
C VAL A 63 4.07 -5.62 -10.15
N GLN A 64 3.94 -6.90 -10.49
CA GLN A 64 3.01 -7.37 -11.52
C GLN A 64 2.14 -8.49 -10.98
N LEU A 65 0.82 -8.29 -11.02
CA LEU A 65 -0.16 -9.34 -10.73
C LEU A 65 -0.68 -9.91 -12.04
N ALA A 66 -0.40 -11.18 -12.30
CA ALA A 66 -1.00 -11.90 -13.43
C ALA A 66 -2.45 -12.25 -13.10
N THR A 67 -3.39 -11.68 -13.85
CA THR A 67 -4.81 -12.03 -13.74
C THR A 67 -5.18 -12.99 -14.87
N LEU A 68 -6.04 -13.97 -14.55
CA LEU A 68 -6.68 -14.80 -15.57
C LEU A 68 -7.70 -13.91 -16.28
N LYS A 69 -7.49 -13.65 -17.57
CA LYS A 69 -8.47 -13.03 -18.46
C LYS A 69 -9.19 -14.09 -19.26
#